data_AF-A0A2T3ZRI3-F1
#
_entry.id   AF-A0A2T3ZRI3-F1
#
_cell.length_a   1.000
_cell.length_b   1.000
_cell.length_c   1.000
_cell.angle_alpha   90.00
_cell.angle_beta   90.00
_cell.angle_gamma   90.00
#
_symmetry.space_group_name_H-M   'P 1'
#
loop_
_entity.id
_entity.type
_entity.pdbx_description
1 polymer ?
#
loop_
_entity_poly.entity_id
_entity_poly.type
_entity_poly.pdbx_seq_one_letter_code
_entity_poly.pdbx_strand_id
1 'polypeptide(L)'
;SIIAGDFNASHQLWEPGRGADPAGNKIAEWAEKHDLLPALTDTPTRHLGKCIDLVFTNCPASTRVEHSLNTGSDHYTVITNLPEPLRTTPGAGKKYVPMEC
;
A
#
# COMPACT_ATOMS: atom_id res chain seq x y z
N SER A 1 -9.62 -2.42 8.31
CA SER A 1 -8.32 -1.80 8.64
C SER A 1 -7.57 -1.49 7.37
N ILE A 2 -6.76 -0.43 7.38
CA ILE A 2 -5.83 -0.11 6.30
C ILE A 2 -4.45 0.10 6.90
N ILE A 3 -3.44 -0.52 6.30
CA ILE A 3 -2.04 -0.35 6.63
C ILE A 3 -1.34 0.02 5.33
N ALA A 4 -0.66 1.17 5.31
CA ALA A 4 0.01 1.66 4.11
C ALA A 4 1.37 2.25 4.49
N GLY A 5 2.34 2.12 3.59
CA GLY A 5 3.66 2.69 3.76
C GLY A 5 4.70 2.04 2.85
N ASP A 6 5.95 2.43 3.02
CA ASP A 6 7.11 1.79 2.40
C ASP A 6 7.53 0.58 3.25
N PHE A 7 7.39 -0.63 2.70
CA PHE A 7 7.74 -1.88 3.37
C PHE A 7 9.15 -2.36 3.01
N ASN A 8 9.78 -1.81 1.96
CA ASN A 8 11.08 -2.24 1.45
C ASN A 8 11.23 -3.77 1.28
N ALA A 9 10.17 -4.46 0.83
CA ALA A 9 10.13 -5.91 0.72
C ALA A 9 9.53 -6.39 -0.61
N SER A 10 10.03 -7.50 -1.15
CA SER A 10 9.45 -8.17 -2.32
C SER A 10 8.80 -9.50 -1.96
N HIS A 11 7.63 -9.76 -2.56
CA HIS A 11 6.92 -11.03 -2.45
C HIS A 11 5.95 -11.19 -3.64
N GLN A 12 5.71 -12.43 -4.06
CA GLN A 12 4.86 -12.74 -5.21
C GLN A 12 3.40 -12.27 -5.07
N LEU A 13 2.97 -12.04 -3.82
CA LEU A 13 1.62 -11.59 -3.50
C LEU A 13 1.33 -10.17 -4.01
N TRP A 14 2.33 -9.30 -4.08
CA TRP A 14 2.19 -7.92 -4.58
C TRP A 14 3.08 -7.60 -5.78
N GLU A 15 4.12 -8.38 -6.03
CA GLU A 15 5.03 -8.24 -7.17
C GLU A 15 5.19 -9.61 -7.86
N PRO A 16 4.22 -10.03 -8.69
CA PRO A 16 4.26 -11.33 -9.37
C PRO A 16 5.53 -11.52 -10.21
N GLY A 17 6.02 -12.76 -10.28
CA GLY A 17 7.25 -13.08 -11.01
C GLY A 17 8.55 -12.71 -10.28
N ARG A 18 8.48 -12.03 -9.13
CA ARG A 18 9.65 -11.75 -8.31
C ARG A 18 9.75 -12.70 -7.11
N GLY A 19 10.98 -13.14 -6.81
CA GLY A 19 11.24 -13.95 -5.62
C GLY A 19 10.94 -13.20 -4.33
N ALA A 20 10.45 -13.91 -3.33
CA ALA A 20 10.25 -13.34 -2.01
C ALA A 20 11.58 -13.20 -1.26
N ASP A 21 11.75 -12.06 -0.59
CA ASP A 21 12.83 -11.88 0.39
C ASP A 21 12.34 -12.27 1.81
N PRO A 22 13.24 -12.41 2.80
CA PRO A 22 12.84 -12.79 4.17
C PRO A 22 11.87 -11.81 4.85
N ALA A 23 11.90 -10.52 4.50
CA ALA A 23 10.96 -9.54 5.02
C ALA A 23 9.59 -9.70 4.36
N GLY A 24 9.58 -9.92 3.04
CA GLY A 24 8.38 -10.19 2.25
C GLY A 24 7.62 -11.41 2.76
N ASN A 25 8.31 -12.51 3.07
CA ASN A 25 7.68 -13.69 3.68
C ASN A 25 7.02 -13.35 5.03
N LYS A 26 7.73 -12.65 5.92
CA LYS A 26 7.19 -12.26 7.24
C LYS A 26 5.98 -11.33 7.12
N ILE A 27 6.01 -10.39 6.17
CA ILE A 27 4.90 -9.47 5.91
C ILE A 27 3.71 -10.23 5.32
N ALA A 28 3.94 -11.16 4.40
CA ALA A 28 2.89 -11.99 3.82
C ALA A 28 2.22 -12.89 4.88
N GLU A 29 3.01 -13.57 5.72
CA GLU A 29 2.50 -14.36 6.85
C GLU A 29 1.72 -13.51 7.86
N TRP A 30 2.22 -12.31 8.17
CA TRP A 30 1.52 -11.37 9.05
C TRP A 30 0.20 -10.89 8.41
N ALA A 31 0.21 -10.52 7.13
CA ALA A 31 -0.98 -10.07 6.42
C ALA A 31 -2.05 -11.16 6.38
N GLU A 32 -1.66 -12.40 6.05
CA GLU A 32 -2.53 -13.57 6.06
C GLU A 32 -3.15 -13.81 7.44
N LYS A 33 -2.33 -13.78 8.51
CA LYS A 33 -2.81 -13.94 9.89
C LYS A 33 -3.84 -12.88 10.32
N HIS A 34 -3.85 -11.72 9.67
CA HIS A 34 -4.73 -10.59 9.97
C HIS A 34 -5.83 -10.37 8.92
N ASP A 35 -6.03 -11.34 8.00
CA ASP A 35 -7.01 -11.29 6.91
C ASP A 35 -6.83 -10.06 5.99
N LEU A 36 -5.59 -9.62 5.78
CA LEU A 36 -5.27 -8.45 4.97
C LEU A 36 -4.78 -8.87 3.57
N LEU A 37 -5.26 -8.18 2.54
CA LEU A 37 -4.84 -8.37 1.16
C LEU A 37 -4.20 -7.08 0.62
N PRO A 38 -3.22 -7.19 -0.30
CA PRO A 38 -2.70 -6.01 -0.99
C PRO A 38 -3.79 -5.38 -1.87
N ALA A 39 -3.99 -4.07 -1.74
CA ALA A 39 -4.95 -3.31 -2.51
C ALA A 39 -4.42 -2.85 -3.88
N LEU A 40 -3.11 -2.98 -4.09
CA LEU A 40 -2.41 -2.71 -5.34
C LEU A 40 -1.33 -3.77 -5.52
N THR A 41 -1.25 -4.35 -6.72
CA THR A 41 -0.26 -5.36 -7.08
C THR A 41 0.26 -5.07 -8.49
N ASP A 42 1.44 -5.59 -8.80
CA ASP A 42 2.05 -5.57 -10.14
C ASP A 42 2.19 -4.16 -10.75
N THR A 43 2.24 -3.14 -9.90
CA THR A 43 2.39 -1.74 -10.32
C THR A 43 3.61 -1.15 -9.62
N PRO A 44 4.63 -0.70 -10.37
CA PRO A 44 5.78 -0.05 -9.78
C PRO A 44 5.39 1.20 -8.97
N THR A 45 5.80 1.23 -7.72
CA THR A 45 5.64 2.38 -6.82
C THR A 45 6.91 3.20 -6.66
N ARG A 46 8.01 2.75 -7.28
CA ARG A 46 9.29 3.44 -7.33
C ARG A 46 9.88 3.44 -8.75
N HIS A 47 10.65 4.47 -9.10
CA HIS A 47 11.29 4.66 -10.42
C HIS A 47 12.12 3.45 -10.91
N LEU A 48 12.67 2.66 -9.99
CA LEU A 48 13.44 1.44 -10.31
C LEU A 48 12.57 0.23 -10.69
N GLY A 49 11.27 0.42 -10.89
CA GLY A 49 10.36 -0.66 -11.29
C GLY A 49 9.89 -1.55 -10.14
N LYS A 50 10.11 -1.15 -8.88
CA LYS A 50 9.78 -1.97 -7.70
C LYS A 50 8.40 -1.64 -7.13
N CYS A 51 7.70 -2.64 -6.62
CA CYS A 51 6.47 -2.49 -5.84
C CYS A 51 6.78 -2.66 -4.33
N ILE A 52 7.21 -1.59 -3.66
CA ILE A 52 7.62 -1.60 -2.23
C ILE A 52 6.79 -0.69 -1.33
N ASP A 53 6.16 0.33 -1.90
CA ASP A 53 5.08 1.07 -1.22
C ASP A 53 3.78 0.25 -1.34
N LEU A 54 3.32 -0.31 -0.23
CA LEU A 54 2.20 -1.27 -0.22
C LEU A 54 1.03 -0.73 0.58
N VAL A 55 -0.16 -1.19 0.22
CA VAL A 55 -1.40 -0.94 0.95
C VAL A 55 -2.06 -2.27 1.23
N PHE A 56 -2.17 -2.64 2.50
CA PHE A 56 -2.85 -3.84 2.97
C PHE A 56 -4.19 -3.48 3.61
N THR A 57 -5.24 -4.21 3.24
CA THR A 57 -6.57 -3.95 3.78
C THR A 57 -7.46 -5.19 3.74
N ASN A 58 -8.46 -5.19 4.60
CA ASN A 58 -9.55 -6.17 4.64
C ASN A 58 -10.92 -5.53 4.35
N CYS A 59 -10.94 -4.29 3.84
CA CYS A 59 -12.15 -3.64 3.36
C CYS A 59 -12.03 -3.34 1.86
N PRO A 60 -13.17 -3.18 1.14
CA PRO A 60 -13.13 -2.74 -0.24
C PRO A 60 -12.30 -1.45 -0.36
N ALA A 61 -11.36 -1.42 -1.29
CA ALA A 61 -10.52 -0.27 -1.54
C ALA A 61 -10.16 -0.21 -3.02
N SER A 62 -9.99 0.98 -3.56
CA SER A 62 -9.45 1.19 -4.90
C SER A 62 -8.12 1.92 -4.76
N THR A 63 -7.02 1.25 -5.08
CA THR A 63 -5.67 1.81 -4.99
C THR A 63 -5.05 1.94 -6.36
N ARG A 64 -4.33 3.05 -6.60
CA ARG A 64 -3.58 3.29 -7.84
C ARG A 64 -2.32 4.11 -7.58
N VAL A 65 -1.38 4.05 -8.51
CA VAL A 65 -0.28 5.01 -8.60
C VAL A 65 -0.76 6.25 -9.34
N GLU A 66 -0.47 7.43 -8.79
CA GLU A 66 -0.82 8.73 -9.34
C GLU A 66 0.45 9.50 -9.73
N HIS A 67 0.78 9.49 -11.02
CA HIS A 67 1.98 10.14 -11.54
C HIS A 67 1.87 11.67 -11.59
N SER A 68 0.65 12.23 -11.64
CA SER A 68 0.46 13.68 -11.68
C SER A 68 0.81 14.38 -10.36
N LEU A 69 0.75 13.63 -9.24
CA LEU A 69 1.13 14.08 -7.91
C LEU A 69 2.59 13.72 -7.56
N ASN A 70 3.47 13.66 -8.55
CA ASN A 70 4.89 13.38 -8.30
C ASN A 70 5.50 14.51 -7.44
N THR A 71 6.19 14.12 -6.36
CA THR A 71 6.79 15.03 -5.38
C THR A 71 8.25 15.38 -5.67
N GLY A 72 8.80 14.91 -6.79
CA GLY A 72 10.25 14.92 -7.07
C GLY A 72 11.04 13.82 -6.35
N SER A 73 10.34 12.94 -5.61
CA SER A 73 10.90 11.72 -5.03
C SER A 73 11.13 10.65 -6.10
N ASP A 74 11.97 9.65 -5.80
CA ASP A 74 12.06 8.43 -6.58
C ASP A 74 10.88 7.46 -6.32
N HIS A 75 10.05 7.73 -5.31
CA HIS A 75 8.77 7.08 -5.06
C HIS A 75 7.63 7.82 -5.77
N TYR A 76 6.70 7.05 -6.34
CA TYR A 76 5.45 7.58 -6.88
C TYR A 76 4.39 7.72 -5.79
N THR A 77 3.44 8.63 -5.99
CA THR A 77 2.31 8.80 -5.09
C THR A 77 1.32 7.64 -5.25
N VAL A 78 0.94 7.00 -4.14
CA VAL A 78 -0.11 5.96 -4.11
C VAL A 78 -1.38 6.55 -3.50
N ILE A 79 -2.48 6.50 -4.25
CA ILE A 79 -3.80 6.93 -3.79
C ILE A 79 -4.66 5.71 -3.50
N THR A 80 -5.25 5.66 -2.30
CA THR A 80 -6.25 4.66 -1.92
C THR A 80 -7.57 5.34 -1.59
N ASN A 81 -8.60 5.00 -2.36
CA ASN A 81 -9.98 5.37 -2.08
C ASN A 81 -10.64 4.29 -1.23
N LEU A 82 -11.31 4.71 -0.16
CA LEU A 82 -12.04 3.84 0.76
C LEU A 82 -13.54 4.19 0.70
N PRO A 83 -14.45 3.21 0.81
CA PRO A 83 -15.87 3.46 0.83
C PRO A 83 -16.28 4.17 2.13
N GLU A 84 -17.25 5.06 2.02
CA GLU A 84 -17.91 5.66 3.18
C GLU A 84 -18.93 4.69 3.81
N PRO A 85 -19.20 4.80 5.13
CA PRO A 85 -18.59 5.74 6.08
C PRO A 85 -17.25 5.24 6.63
N LEU A 86 -16.25 6.11 6.60
CA LEU A 86 -14.94 5.86 7.20
C LEU A 86 -15.02 5.95 8.73
N ARG A 87 -14.92 4.80 9.42
CA ARG A 87 -14.67 4.77 10.87
C ARG A 87 -13.15 4.77 11.10
N THR A 88 -12.55 5.96 11.11
CA THR A 88 -11.13 6.12 11.39
C THR A 88 -10.90 6.43 12.87
N THR A 89 -10.05 5.65 13.52
CA THR A 89 -9.38 6.09 14.76
C THR A 89 -7.97 6.52 14.37
N PRO A 90 -7.59 7.81 14.48
CA PRO A 90 -6.23 8.22 14.18
C PRO A 90 -5.23 7.49 15.08
N GLY A 91 -4.19 6.92 14.47
CA GLY A 91 -2.99 6.54 15.20
C GLY A 91 -2.30 7.80 15.76
N ALA A 92 -1.60 7.67 16.89
CA ALA A 92 -0.92 8.80 17.53
C ALA A 92 -0.01 9.55 16.52
N GLY A 93 -0.21 10.87 16.41
CA GLY A 93 0.58 11.75 15.55
C GLY A 93 0.22 11.77 14.05
N LYS A 94 -0.85 11.09 13.62
CA LYS A 94 -1.32 11.15 12.21
C LYS A 94 -2.44 12.20 12.07
N LYS A 95 -2.35 13.03 11.02
CA LYS A 95 -3.41 13.96 10.61
C LYS A 95 -4.12 13.38 9.39
N TYR A 96 -5.44 13.29 9.44
CA TYR A 96 -6.26 13.08 8.25
C TYR A 96 -6.69 14.45 7.74
N VAL A 97 -6.40 14.75 6.47
CA VAL A 97 -6.95 15.91 5.77
C VAL A 97 -7.98 15.35 4.79
N PRO A 98 -9.29 15.52 5.04
CA PRO A 98 -10.30 15.20 4.04
C PRO A 98 -9.99 15.99 2.77
N MET A 99 -9.88 15.31 1.63
CA MET A 99 -9.90 16.02 0.35
C MET A 99 -11.36 16.24 -0.01
N GLU A 100 -11.79 17.49 -0.07
CA GLU A 100 -13.11 17.84 -0.60
C GLU A 100 -13.11 17.58 -2.11
N CYS A 101 -14.14 16.90 -2.61
CA CYS A 101 -14.37 16.65 -4.03
C CYS A 101 -14.85 17.90 -4.76
#